data_AF-A0A5J4NMG0-F1
#
_entry.id   AF-A0A5J4NMG0-F1
#
_cell.length_a   1.000
_cell.length_b   1.000
_cell.length_c   1.000
_cell.angle_alpha   90.00
_cell.angle_beta   90.00
_cell.angle_gamma   90.00
#
_symmetry.space_group_name_H-M   'P 1'
#
loop_
_entity.id
_entity.type
_entity.pdbx_description
1 polymer ?
#
loop_
_entity_poly.entity_id
_entity_poly.type
_entity_poly.pdbx_seq_one_letter_code
_entity_poly.pdbx_strand_id
1 'polypeptide(L)'
;MLDRFTYPNGDYYEGEYIQSQNGILKQGHGTYIGLFTGSLAAGNQSENCSTDSCTLKPSQKLVDEECNGTPFYLSSSKCREIIARSKLGIYSGMWNSDRIEGFGTAIFPNGAVYEGEFIDGKMHGEGIYWWSSGYVLKGFFVKNRLVIGSSVTLTDPQGNEWNGVWNGDNEVTGKRKNKEKAAKTRLFFKLKGF
;
A
#
# COMPACT_ATOMS: atom_id res chain seq x y z
N MET A 1 8.40 -19.14 -10.23
CA MET A 1 7.08 -19.78 -10.43
C MET A 1 6.04 -18.83 -9.87
N LEU A 2 4.89 -18.71 -10.52
CA LEU A 2 3.75 -17.97 -9.96
C LEU A 2 2.87 -19.00 -9.26
N ASP A 3 2.67 -18.84 -7.96
CA ASP A 3 1.75 -19.68 -7.20
C ASP A 3 0.95 -18.84 -6.21
N ARG A 4 -0.09 -19.50 -5.69
CA ARG A 4 -1.01 -18.97 -4.71
C ARG A 4 -0.91 -19.75 -3.41
N PHE A 5 -0.88 -19.01 -2.32
CA PHE A 5 -0.59 -19.50 -0.97
C PHE A 5 -1.61 -18.93 0.01
N THR A 6 -2.21 -19.79 0.81
CA THR A 6 -3.08 -19.41 1.93
C THR A 6 -2.42 -19.82 3.23
N TYR A 7 -2.24 -18.86 4.14
CA TYR A 7 -1.59 -19.06 5.43
C TYR A 7 -2.61 -19.57 6.46
N PRO A 8 -2.17 -20.24 7.55
CA PRO A 8 -3.07 -20.74 8.59
C PRO A 8 -3.95 -19.68 9.26
N ASN A 9 -3.48 -18.43 9.30
CA ASN A 9 -4.23 -17.29 9.82
C ASN A 9 -5.26 -16.71 8.84
N GLY A 10 -5.38 -17.29 7.64
CA GLY A 10 -6.27 -16.81 6.58
C GLY A 10 -5.67 -15.75 5.66
N ASP A 11 -4.43 -15.32 5.89
CA ASP A 11 -3.73 -14.44 4.97
C ASP A 11 -3.49 -15.14 3.62
N TYR A 12 -3.26 -14.33 2.60
CA TYR A 12 -3.17 -14.76 1.22
C TYR A 12 -1.95 -14.14 0.55
N TYR A 13 -1.21 -14.92 -0.23
CA TYR A 13 -0.17 -14.44 -1.13
C TYR A 13 -0.31 -15.10 -2.51
N GLU A 14 -0.14 -14.31 -3.57
CA GLU A 14 -0.07 -14.78 -4.95
C GLU A 14 1.03 -14.03 -5.69
N GLY A 15 2.02 -14.75 -6.21
CA GLY A 15 3.14 -14.12 -6.88
C GLY A 15 4.34 -15.02 -7.07
N GLU A 16 5.44 -14.38 -7.44
CA GLU A 16 6.74 -15.02 -7.56
C GLU A 16 7.29 -15.40 -6.17
N TYR A 17 8.10 -16.46 -6.12
CA TYR A 17 8.69 -16.95 -4.88
C TYR A 17 9.97 -17.72 -5.15
N ILE A 18 10.77 -17.91 -4.09
CA ILE A 18 11.89 -18.83 -4.04
C ILE A 18 11.67 -19.87 -2.95
N GLN A 19 12.13 -21.10 -3.21
CA GLN A 19 12.12 -22.17 -2.21
C GLN A 19 13.35 -22.03 -1.32
N SER A 20 13.15 -22.09 0.00
CA SER A 20 14.20 -22.14 1.02
C SER A 20 14.09 -23.42 1.86
N GLN A 21 15.07 -23.66 2.72
CA GLN A 21 15.02 -24.76 3.70
C GLN A 21 13.87 -24.61 4.70
N ASN A 22 13.38 -23.38 4.91
CA ASN A 22 12.34 -23.05 5.89
C ASN A 22 10.96 -22.76 5.26
N GLY A 23 10.76 -23.17 3.99
CA GLY A 23 9.53 -22.91 3.24
C GLY A 23 9.75 -21.95 2.07
N ILE A 24 8.69 -21.28 1.62
CA ILE A 24 8.78 -20.30 0.52
C ILE A 24 9.18 -18.93 1.06
N LEU A 25 9.90 -18.16 0.26
CA LEU A 25 10.11 -16.72 0.46
C LEU A 25 9.51 -15.97 -0.71
N LYS A 26 8.73 -14.92 -0.43
CA LYS A 26 8.15 -14.03 -1.44
C LYS A 26 9.28 -13.29 -2.15
N GLN A 27 9.27 -13.30 -3.48
CA GLN A 27 10.32 -12.74 -4.31
C GLN A 27 9.70 -12.20 -5.59
N GLY A 28 10.26 -11.16 -6.21
CA GLY A 28 9.74 -10.65 -7.47
C GLY A 28 8.38 -9.98 -7.27
N HIS A 29 7.52 -10.00 -8.28
CA HIS A 29 6.22 -9.34 -8.17
C HIS A 29 5.18 -10.25 -7.50
N GLY A 30 4.40 -9.71 -6.56
CA GLY A 30 3.36 -10.47 -5.87
C GLY A 30 2.34 -9.61 -5.11
N THR A 31 1.17 -10.18 -4.87
CA THR A 31 0.07 -9.60 -4.10
C THR A 31 -0.12 -10.35 -2.79
N TYR A 32 -0.19 -9.62 -1.68
CA TYR A 32 -0.50 -10.13 -0.35
C TYR A 32 -1.78 -9.46 0.18
N ILE A 33 -2.66 -10.24 0.81
CA ILE A 33 -3.88 -9.77 1.47
C ILE A 33 -3.88 -10.36 2.88
N GLY A 34 -3.97 -9.53 3.91
CA GLY A 34 -3.92 -10.00 5.29
C GLY A 34 -4.31 -8.95 6.34
N LEU A 35 -4.30 -9.35 7.61
CA LEU A 35 -4.55 -8.44 8.73
C LEU A 35 -3.32 -7.55 8.99
N PHE A 36 -3.47 -6.24 8.81
CA PHE A 36 -2.38 -5.29 9.04
C PHE A 36 -2.22 -4.95 10.52
N THR A 37 -1.13 -5.41 11.14
CA THR A 37 -0.78 -5.15 12.55
C THR A 37 0.04 -3.86 12.76
N GLY A 38 -0.01 -2.91 11.82
CA GLY A 38 0.54 -1.56 12.03
C GLY A 38 2.01 -1.36 11.61
N SER A 39 2.59 -2.31 10.90
CA SER A 39 3.79 -2.08 10.09
C SER A 39 3.71 -2.95 8.85
N LEU A 40 3.79 -2.33 7.67
CA LEU A 40 4.14 -3.04 6.42
C LEU A 40 5.56 -3.61 6.49
N ALA A 41 6.34 -3.23 7.52
CA ALA A 41 7.67 -3.73 7.78
C ALA A 41 7.61 -5.22 8.10
N ALA A 42 8.04 -5.99 7.10
CA ALA A 42 8.17 -7.43 7.10
C ALA A 42 6.83 -8.16 7.20
N GLY A 43 6.66 -9.20 6.36
CA GLY A 43 5.77 -10.28 6.75
C GLY A 43 6.08 -10.64 8.20
N ASN A 44 5.06 -10.82 9.03
CA ASN A 44 5.20 -11.43 10.34
C ASN A 44 6.25 -12.53 10.21
N GLN A 45 7.40 -12.32 10.87
CA GLN A 45 8.62 -13.09 10.70
C GLN A 45 8.30 -14.58 10.77
N SER A 46 8.08 -15.26 9.65
CA SER A 46 7.94 -16.72 9.64
C SER A 46 7.17 -17.27 10.86
N GLU A 47 6.12 -16.58 11.35
CA GLU A 47 5.59 -16.91 12.67
C GLU A 47 4.80 -18.21 12.49
N ASN A 48 5.51 -19.29 12.79
CA ASN A 48 5.12 -20.69 12.82
C ASN A 48 4.89 -21.41 11.49
N CYS A 49 5.91 -21.43 10.63
CA CYS A 49 6.14 -22.61 9.79
C CYS A 49 7.37 -23.39 10.26
N SER A 50 7.34 -23.87 11.51
CA SER A 50 8.25 -24.95 11.95
C SER A 50 7.85 -26.24 11.23
N THR A 51 8.53 -26.51 10.12
CA THR A 51 8.81 -27.78 9.42
C THR A 51 7.75 -28.89 9.25
N ASP A 52 6.63 -28.95 9.98
CA ASP A 52 5.70 -30.09 9.92
C ASP A 52 4.20 -29.73 9.93
N SER A 53 3.79 -28.45 10.04
CA SER A 53 2.36 -28.05 10.04
C SER A 53 1.93 -27.09 8.94
N CYS A 54 2.87 -26.54 8.15
CA CYS A 54 2.54 -25.67 7.03
C CYS A 54 2.51 -26.45 5.72
N THR A 55 1.45 -27.22 5.50
CA THR A 55 1.09 -27.51 4.11
C THR A 55 0.52 -26.22 3.53
N LEU A 56 1.39 -25.38 2.95
CA LEU A 56 0.96 -24.39 1.99
C LEU A 56 0.29 -25.17 0.85
N LYS A 57 -1.03 -25.32 0.94
CA LYS A 57 -1.77 -26.02 -0.09
C LYS A 57 -1.77 -25.08 -1.29
N PRO A 58 -1.28 -25.50 -2.47
CA PRO A 58 -1.68 -24.86 -3.70
C PRO A 58 -3.20 -24.86 -3.68
N SER A 59 -3.81 -23.70 -3.47
CA SER A 59 -5.26 -23.64 -3.52
C SER A 59 -5.62 -24.00 -4.96
N GLN A 60 -6.37 -25.08 -5.14
CA GLN A 60 -7.05 -25.30 -6.40
C GLN A 60 -7.75 -24.00 -6.75
N LYS A 61 -7.70 -23.63 -8.03
CA LYS A 61 -8.28 -22.42 -8.60
C LYS A 61 -9.77 -22.36 -8.21
N LEU A 62 -10.07 -21.84 -7.03
CA LEU A 62 -11.42 -21.59 -6.57
C LEU A 62 -11.85 -20.39 -7.38
N VAL A 63 -12.65 -20.70 -8.39
CA VAL A 63 -13.27 -19.72 -9.24
C VAL A 63 -14.35 -19.04 -8.39
N ASP A 64 -13.99 -18.05 -7.58
CA ASP A 64 -14.97 -17.08 -7.05
C ASP A 64 -15.30 -16.11 -8.19
N GLU A 65 -16.32 -16.46 -8.97
CA GLU A 65 -16.75 -15.82 -10.23
C GLU A 65 -16.97 -14.29 -10.15
N GLU A 66 -16.92 -13.67 -8.96
CA GLU A 66 -17.06 -12.21 -8.79
C GLU A 66 -15.75 -11.41 -8.64
N CYS A 67 -14.63 -12.04 -8.25
CA CYS A 67 -13.32 -11.35 -8.11
C CYS A 67 -12.15 -12.15 -8.75
N ASN A 68 -12.41 -13.15 -9.62
CA ASN A 68 -11.36 -13.97 -10.21
C ASN A 68 -10.46 -13.25 -11.20
N GLY A 69 -9.15 -13.31 -10.92
CA GLY A 69 -8.12 -13.22 -11.95
C GLY A 69 -7.72 -11.83 -12.39
N THR A 70 -7.82 -10.82 -11.52
CA THR A 70 -7.33 -9.46 -11.85
C THR A 70 -6.29 -8.98 -10.84
N PRO A 71 -5.03 -8.83 -11.25
CA PRO A 71 -4.13 -7.85 -10.66
C PRO A 71 -4.35 -6.52 -11.39
N PHE A 72 -5.23 -5.65 -10.87
CA PHE A 72 -5.30 -4.22 -11.23
C PHE A 72 -6.24 -3.50 -10.23
N TYR A 73 -5.73 -2.92 -9.15
CA TYR A 73 -6.45 -2.18 -8.08
C TYR A 73 -7.99 -2.30 -8.05
N LEU A 74 -8.49 -3.44 -7.54
CA LEU A 74 -9.91 -3.66 -7.19
C LEU A 74 -10.84 -3.64 -8.41
N SER A 75 -10.93 -4.79 -9.09
CA SER A 75 -11.72 -5.01 -10.31
C SER A 75 -13.22 -4.69 -10.22
N SER A 76 -13.79 -4.46 -9.04
CA SER A 76 -15.15 -3.93 -8.89
C SER A 76 -15.31 -3.05 -7.65
N SER A 77 -16.29 -2.14 -7.68
CA SER A 77 -16.76 -1.40 -6.50
C SER A 77 -17.13 -2.32 -5.34
N LYS A 78 -17.62 -3.52 -5.64
CA LYS A 78 -18.01 -4.54 -4.68
C LYS A 78 -16.80 -5.19 -4.00
N CYS A 79 -15.73 -5.52 -4.73
CA CYS A 79 -14.49 -6.02 -4.09
C CYS A 79 -13.87 -4.94 -3.18
N ARG A 80 -13.96 -3.64 -3.56
CA ARG A 80 -13.57 -2.50 -2.67
C ARG A 80 -14.35 -2.47 -1.38
N GLU A 81 -15.67 -2.63 -1.44
CA GLU A 81 -16.52 -2.63 -0.24
C GLU A 81 -16.19 -3.79 0.70
N ILE A 82 -15.92 -4.99 0.16
CA ILE A 82 -15.58 -6.18 0.96
C ILE A 82 -14.27 -5.95 1.72
N ILE A 83 -13.23 -5.46 1.02
CA ILE A 83 -11.92 -5.17 1.62
C ILE A 83 -12.01 -4.03 2.63
N ALA A 84 -12.78 -2.98 2.32
CA ALA A 84 -13.00 -1.87 3.26
C ALA A 84 -13.71 -2.32 4.55
N ARG A 85 -14.61 -3.31 4.48
CA ARG A 85 -15.32 -3.86 5.64
C ARG A 85 -14.48 -4.86 6.44
N SER A 86 -13.57 -5.59 5.79
CA SER A 86 -12.81 -6.68 6.42
C SER A 86 -11.66 -6.20 7.31
N LYS A 87 -11.30 -4.91 7.26
CA LYS A 87 -10.11 -4.32 7.94
C LYS A 87 -8.80 -5.02 7.58
N LEU A 88 -8.81 -5.83 6.53
CA LEU A 88 -7.59 -6.34 5.92
C LEU A 88 -6.89 -5.18 5.23
N GLY A 89 -5.67 -5.42 4.82
CA GLY A 89 -5.33 -4.75 3.60
C GLY A 89 -4.29 -5.47 2.77
N ILE A 90 -3.86 -4.74 1.76
CA ILE A 90 -3.37 -5.32 0.54
C ILE A 90 -2.06 -4.66 0.19
N TYR A 91 -1.09 -5.46 -0.21
CA TYR A 91 0.08 -4.97 -0.91
C TYR A 91 0.20 -5.69 -2.24
N SER A 92 0.43 -4.95 -3.32
CA SER A 92 0.79 -5.50 -4.63
C SER A 92 2.03 -4.79 -5.13
N GLY A 93 3.08 -5.54 -5.42
CA GLY A 93 4.33 -4.97 -5.89
C GLY A 93 5.51 -5.89 -5.69
N MET A 94 6.68 -5.27 -5.58
CA MET A 94 7.97 -5.95 -5.54
C MET A 94 8.31 -6.49 -4.13
N TRP A 95 8.74 -7.75 -4.12
CA TRP A 95 9.22 -8.48 -2.96
C TRP A 95 10.67 -8.91 -3.16
N ASN A 96 11.45 -8.89 -2.08
CA ASN A 96 12.81 -9.39 -2.03
C ASN A 96 13.00 -10.20 -0.75
N SER A 97 12.90 -11.52 -0.85
CA SER A 97 13.02 -12.45 0.27
C SER A 97 12.13 -12.05 1.46
N ASP A 98 10.81 -12.03 1.23
CA ASP A 98 9.75 -11.62 2.18
C ASP A 98 9.73 -10.15 2.61
N ARG A 99 10.69 -9.35 2.15
CA ARG A 99 10.65 -7.90 2.33
C ARG A 99 9.92 -7.24 1.16
N ILE A 100 9.05 -6.30 1.49
CA ILE A 100 8.49 -5.38 0.49
C ILE A 100 9.59 -4.38 0.13
N GLU A 101 10.03 -4.39 -1.12
CA GLU A 101 11.19 -3.65 -1.61
C GLU A 101 10.96 -3.21 -3.06
N GLY A 102 11.17 -1.94 -3.37
CA GLY A 102 10.95 -1.39 -4.71
C GLY A 102 9.52 -0.88 -4.88
N PHE A 103 9.05 -0.77 -6.13
CA PHE A 103 7.76 -0.16 -6.45
C PHE A 103 6.59 -1.09 -6.11
N GLY A 104 5.50 -0.51 -5.60
CA GLY A 104 4.25 -1.23 -5.39
C GLY A 104 3.12 -0.30 -4.97
N THR A 105 2.04 -0.88 -4.49
CA THR A 105 0.96 -0.13 -3.84
C THR A 105 0.40 -0.90 -2.66
N ALA A 106 0.12 -0.15 -1.60
CA ALA A 106 -0.52 -0.62 -0.39
C ALA A 106 -1.93 -0.01 -0.26
N ILE A 107 -2.92 -0.82 0.05
CA ILE A 107 -4.27 -0.39 0.46
C ILE A 107 -4.39 -0.67 1.96
N PHE A 108 -4.42 0.36 2.78
CA PHE A 108 -4.46 0.27 4.23
C PHE A 108 -5.89 -0.04 4.76
N PRO A 109 -6.04 -0.58 5.98
CA PRO A 109 -7.35 -0.91 6.56
C PRO A 109 -8.29 0.27 6.72
N ASN A 110 -7.75 1.49 6.80
CA ASN A 110 -8.51 2.74 6.87
C ASN A 110 -9.02 3.21 5.48
N GLY A 111 -8.79 2.42 4.44
CA GLY A 111 -9.14 2.71 3.05
C GLY A 111 -8.20 3.67 2.34
N ALA A 112 -7.11 4.11 3.00
CA ALA A 112 -6.08 4.89 2.32
C ALA A 112 -5.27 4.00 1.38
N VAL A 113 -4.67 4.61 0.36
CA VAL A 113 -3.85 3.93 -0.64
C VAL A 113 -2.53 4.67 -0.76
N TYR A 114 -1.43 3.94 -0.88
CA TYR A 114 -0.14 4.51 -1.27
C TYR A 114 0.42 3.74 -2.45
N GLU A 115 0.84 4.42 -3.50
CA GLU A 115 1.57 3.89 -4.64
C GLU A 115 2.92 4.61 -4.74
N GLY A 116 4.00 3.86 -4.83
CA GLY A 116 5.35 4.42 -4.86
C GLY A 116 6.40 3.40 -4.51
N GLU A 117 7.60 3.90 -4.19
CA GLU A 117 8.69 3.02 -3.75
C GLU A 117 8.51 2.62 -2.29
N PHE A 118 9.06 1.45 -1.96
CA PHE A 118 9.13 0.91 -0.62
C PHE A 118 10.54 0.43 -0.32
N ILE A 119 10.96 0.60 0.94
CA ILE A 119 12.17 0.00 1.51
C ILE A 119 11.81 -0.56 2.89
N ASP A 120 12.12 -1.84 3.14
CA ASP A 120 11.70 -2.58 4.33
C ASP A 120 10.20 -2.41 4.64
N GLY A 121 9.37 -2.48 3.60
CA GLY A 121 7.92 -2.25 3.68
C GLY A 121 7.49 -0.84 4.05
N LYS A 122 8.40 0.12 4.15
CA LYS A 122 8.03 1.51 4.43
C LYS A 122 7.96 2.31 3.15
N MET A 123 6.95 3.16 3.03
CA MET A 123 6.84 4.14 1.95
C MET A 123 8.14 4.94 1.88
N HIS A 124 8.72 4.98 0.70
CA HIS A 124 10.00 5.61 0.41
C HIS A 124 9.96 6.25 -0.98
N GLY A 125 10.84 7.21 -1.22
CA GLY A 125 11.03 7.80 -2.54
C GLY A 125 9.84 8.61 -3.00
N GLU A 126 9.69 8.73 -4.32
CA GLU A 126 8.50 9.38 -4.90
C GLU A 126 7.28 8.49 -4.77
N GLY A 127 6.18 9.08 -4.30
CA GLY A 127 4.93 8.35 -4.12
C GLY A 127 3.70 9.23 -4.14
N ILE A 128 2.56 8.56 -4.28
CA ILE A 128 1.23 9.15 -4.27
C ILE A 128 0.44 8.49 -3.15
N TYR A 129 -0.13 9.30 -2.28
CA TYR A 129 -0.96 8.87 -1.17
C TYR A 129 -2.39 9.36 -1.39
N TRP A 130 -3.36 8.45 -1.40
CA TRP A 130 -4.78 8.75 -1.41
C TRP A 130 -5.37 8.49 -0.03
N TRP A 131 -6.02 9.50 0.54
CA TRP A 131 -6.84 9.28 1.73
C TRP A 131 -8.20 8.72 1.34
N SER A 132 -8.82 7.95 2.25
CA SER A 132 -10.21 7.51 2.09
C SER A 132 -11.21 8.66 2.01
N SER A 133 -10.82 9.88 2.42
CA SER A 133 -11.60 11.11 2.23
C SER A 133 -11.57 11.66 0.80
N GLY A 134 -10.77 11.07 -0.10
CA GLY A 134 -10.64 11.47 -1.51
C GLY A 134 -9.55 12.51 -1.81
N TYR A 135 -8.81 12.95 -0.80
CA TYR A 135 -7.62 13.78 -1.03
C TYR A 135 -6.49 12.94 -1.62
N VAL A 136 -5.62 13.57 -2.40
CA VAL A 136 -4.46 12.95 -3.05
C VAL A 136 -3.23 13.80 -2.84
N LEU A 137 -2.14 13.23 -2.34
CA LEU A 137 -0.87 13.90 -2.14
C LEU A 137 0.22 13.17 -2.92
N LYS A 138 0.93 13.91 -3.77
CA LYS A 138 2.17 13.48 -4.40
C LYS A 138 3.35 14.12 -3.67
N GLY A 139 4.36 13.35 -3.32
CA GLY A 139 5.52 13.86 -2.60
C GLY A 139 6.63 12.84 -2.44
N PHE A 140 7.66 13.23 -1.68
CA PHE A 140 8.82 12.39 -1.40
C PHE A 140 8.78 11.86 0.03
N PHE A 141 8.86 10.55 0.20
CA PHE A 141 8.68 9.85 1.47
C PHE A 141 10.00 9.20 1.93
N VAL A 142 10.22 9.18 3.24
CA VAL A 142 11.28 8.42 3.89
C VAL A 142 10.70 7.77 5.14
N LYS A 143 10.73 6.43 5.18
CA LYS A 143 10.26 5.63 6.32
C LYS A 143 8.83 6.01 6.74
N ASN A 144 7.89 6.00 5.79
CA ASN A 144 6.48 6.37 5.94
C ASN A 144 6.20 7.87 6.14
N ARG A 145 7.21 8.73 6.18
CA ARG A 145 7.04 10.16 6.44
C ARG A 145 7.36 10.99 5.20
N LEU A 146 6.50 11.94 4.91
CA LEU A 146 6.75 12.97 3.90
C LEU A 146 7.93 13.85 4.35
N VAL A 147 8.90 14.07 3.45
CA VAL A 147 10.14 14.78 3.76
C VAL A 147 9.90 16.28 3.91
N ILE A 148 10.25 16.85 5.06
CA ILE A 148 10.16 18.30 5.30
C ILE A 148 11.03 19.02 4.27
N GLY A 149 10.49 20.05 3.64
CA GLY A 149 11.13 20.79 2.56
C GLY A 149 10.93 20.19 1.17
N SER A 150 10.32 19.01 1.03
CA SER A 150 10.04 18.43 -0.29
C SER A 150 8.90 19.16 -0.99
N SER A 151 9.02 19.31 -2.32
CA SER A 151 7.91 19.73 -3.18
C SER A 151 6.78 18.71 -3.12
N VAL A 152 5.55 19.20 -3.06
CA VAL A 152 4.35 18.38 -3.03
C VAL A 152 3.24 18.95 -3.91
N THR A 153 2.43 18.06 -4.43
CA THR A 153 1.17 18.38 -5.10
C THR A 153 0.04 17.77 -4.31
N LEU A 154 -0.88 18.59 -3.82
CA LEU A 154 -2.09 18.14 -3.15
C LEU A 154 -3.31 18.40 -4.02
N THR A 155 -4.17 17.41 -4.16
CA THR A 155 -5.44 17.49 -4.88
C THR A 155 -6.59 17.17 -3.93
N ASP A 156 -7.61 18.03 -3.88
CA ASP A 156 -8.84 17.76 -3.12
C ASP A 156 -9.83 16.86 -3.92
N PRO A 157 -10.89 16.34 -3.28
CA PRO A 157 -11.88 15.51 -3.97
C PRO A 157 -12.63 16.22 -5.11
N GLN A 158 -12.59 17.56 -5.17
CA GLN A 158 -13.18 18.36 -6.24
C GLN A 158 -12.20 18.59 -7.40
N GLY A 159 -10.99 18.06 -7.34
CA GLY A 159 -9.96 18.19 -8.36
C GLY A 159 -9.15 19.48 -8.29
N ASN A 160 -9.27 20.26 -7.20
CA ASN A 160 -8.46 21.45 -7.02
C ASN A 160 -7.05 21.06 -6.59
N GLU A 161 -6.04 21.64 -7.24
CA GLU A 161 -4.64 21.27 -7.04
C GLU A 161 -3.84 22.43 -6.42
N TRP A 162 -3.02 22.13 -5.42
CA TRP A 162 -2.05 23.04 -4.81
C TRP A 162 -0.64 22.47 -4.93
N ASN A 163 0.27 23.29 -5.44
CA ASN A 163 1.69 22.98 -5.50
C ASN A 163 2.43 23.79 -4.45
N GLY A 164 3.26 23.12 -3.66
CA GLY A 164 3.92 23.76 -2.53
C GLY A 164 5.05 22.95 -1.93
N VAL A 165 5.50 23.38 -0.75
CA VAL A 165 6.53 22.72 0.05
C VAL A 165 5.89 22.21 1.34
N TRP A 166 6.23 20.98 1.73
CA TRP A 166 5.81 20.37 3.00
C TRP A 166 6.62 20.90 4.18
N ASN A 167 5.95 21.29 5.26
CA ASN A 167 6.60 21.90 6.43
C ASN A 167 6.62 21.02 7.68
N GLY A 168 6.09 19.80 7.63
CA GLY A 168 6.08 18.87 8.77
C GLY A 168 4.79 18.87 9.60
N ASP A 169 4.03 19.97 9.59
CA ASP A 169 2.86 20.17 10.48
C ASP A 169 1.51 20.03 9.77
N ASN A 170 1.36 19.02 8.90
CA ASN A 170 0.12 18.86 8.10
C ASN A 170 -0.21 20.08 7.24
N GLU A 171 0.82 20.85 6.91
CA GLU A 171 0.73 22.10 6.20
C GLU A 171 1.60 22.06 4.94
N VAL A 172 0.97 22.45 3.84
CA VAL A 172 1.63 22.69 2.57
C VAL A 172 1.63 24.19 2.32
N THR A 173 2.80 24.80 2.18
CA THR A 173 2.92 26.19 1.72
C THR A 173 2.95 26.22 0.20
N GLY A 174 1.86 26.66 -0.43
CA GLY A 174 1.72 26.56 -1.87
C GLY A 174 0.69 27.50 -2.50
N LYS A 175 0.53 27.40 -3.82
CA LYS A 175 -0.48 28.13 -4.62
C LYS A 175 -1.35 27.15 -5.38
N ARG A 176 -2.63 27.50 -5.57
CA ARG A 176 -3.58 26.72 -6.38
C ARG A 176 -3.27 26.88 -7.87
N LYS A 177 -3.18 25.78 -8.62
CA LYS A 177 -2.80 25.76 -10.05
C LYS A 177 -3.69 26.65 -10.94
N ASN A 178 -5.00 26.69 -10.68
CA ASN A 178 -6.00 27.30 -11.57
C ASN A 178 -6.53 28.68 -11.12
N LYS A 179 -5.84 29.40 -10.23
CA LYS A 179 -6.18 30.80 -9.89
C LYS A 179 -4.92 31.65 -9.79
N GLU A 180 -4.77 32.64 -10.67
CA GLU A 180 -3.62 33.57 -10.75
C GLU A 180 -3.44 34.44 -9.49
N LYS A 181 -4.48 34.65 -8.69
CA LYS A 181 -4.30 35.28 -7.38
C LYS A 181 -3.81 34.24 -6.38
N ALA A 182 -2.50 34.32 -6.13
CA ALA A 182 -1.80 33.67 -5.03
C ALA A 182 -2.43 34.02 -3.68
N ALA A 183 -3.57 33.41 -3.37
CA ALA A 183 -3.92 33.21 -1.98
C ALA A 183 -2.85 32.26 -1.45
N LYS A 184 -1.89 32.80 -0.69
CA LYS A 184 -1.09 32.03 0.27
C LYS A 184 -2.08 31.45 1.26
N THR A 185 -2.75 30.38 0.87
CA THR A 185 -3.63 29.66 1.77
C THR A 185 -2.74 28.71 2.51
N ARG A 186 -2.49 29.01 3.79
CA ARG A 186 -2.04 28.00 4.75
C ARG A 186 -3.20 27.04 4.86
N LEU A 187 -3.24 26.01 4.02
CA LEU A 187 -4.23 24.97 4.20
C LEU A 187 -3.78 24.17 5.42
N PHE A 188 -4.43 24.47 6.54
CA PHE A 188 -4.41 23.63 7.73
C PHE A 188 -5.11 22.32 7.37
N PHE A 189 -4.40 21.38 6.77
CA PHE A 189 -4.90 20.02 6.79
C PHE A 189 -4.62 19.50 8.19
N LYS A 190 -5.63 18.90 8.83
CA LYS A 190 -5.34 17.94 9.89
C LYS A 190 -5.11 16.62 9.18
N LEU A 191 -3.92 16.40 8.61
CA LEU A 191 -3.50 15.05 8.21
C LEU A 191 -3.23 14.29 9.52
N LYS A 192 -4.31 13.89 10.21
CA LYS A 192 -4.20 12.96 11.32
C LYS A 192 -3.84 11.61 10.70
N GLY A 193 -2.61 11.16 10.91
CA GLY A 193 -2.15 9.85 10.48
C GLY A 193 -1.01 9.93 9.47
N PHE A 194 0.20 10.14 9.99
CA PHE A 194 1.44 9.57 9.49
C PHE A 194 2.15 8.95 10.69
#